data_AF-A0A953PQ63-F1
#
_entry.id   AF-A0A953PQ63-F1
#
_cell.length_a   1.000
_cell.length_b   1.000
_cell.length_c   1.000
_cell.angle_alpha   90.00
_cell.angle_beta   90.00
_cell.angle_gamma   90.00
#
_symmetry.space_group_name_H-M   'P 1'
#
loop_
_entity.id
_entity.type
_entity.pdbx_description
1 polymer ?
#
loop_
_entity_poly.entity_id
_entity_poly.type
_entity_poly.pdbx_seq_one_letter_code
_entity_poly.pdbx_strand_id
1 'polypeptide(L)' 'MKNWSKGDRVVQPTYGAGTLVEVNEHHTVIDFDEHGRRTFATRLVTLQATNEPAPHKTPTRKRAVKKKKES' A
#
# COMPACT_ATOMS: atom_id res chain seq x y z
N MET A 1 -17.99 0.53 -4.10
CA MET A 1 -16.85 -0.39 -3.99
C MET A 1 -15.62 0.47 -3.77
N LYS A 2 -14.75 0.18 -2.80
CA LYS A 2 -13.57 1.03 -2.56
C LYS A 2 -12.58 0.80 -3.69
N ASN A 3 -12.34 1.83 -4.51
CA ASN A 3 -11.37 1.77 -5.61
C ASN A 3 -9.97 1.87 -5.01
N TRP A 4 -9.25 0.74 -4.98
CA TRP A 4 -7.86 0.71 -4.55
C TRP A 4 -6.96 1.32 -5.61
N SER A 5 -6.04 2.19 -5.18
CA SER A 5 -5.07 2.82 -6.06
C SER A 5 -3.67 2.29 -5.77
N LYS A 6 -2.80 2.31 -6.79
CA LYS A 6 -1.36 2.07 -6.60
C LYS A 6 -0.81 3.07 -5.57
N GLY A 7 -0.04 2.56 -4.62
CA GLY A 7 0.55 3.30 -3.50
C GLY A 7 -0.30 3.31 -2.23
N ASP A 8 -1.54 2.79 -2.27
CA ASP A 8 -2.39 2.75 -1.10
C ASP A 8 -1.95 1.65 -0.11
N ARG A 9 -2.08 1.93 1.18
CA ARG A 9 -1.72 1.00 2.25
C ARG A 9 -2.90 0.11 2.60
N VAL A 10 -2.67 -1.19 2.52
CA VAL A 10 -3.68 -2.20 2.77
C VAL A 10 -3.16 -3.26 3.71
N VAL A 11 -4.08 -3.86 4.46
CA VAL A 11 -3.77 -5.04 5.28
C VAL A 11 -4.53 -6.21 4.70
N GLN A 12 -3.82 -7.32 4.48
CA GLN A 12 -4.39 -8.59 4.09
C GLN A 12 -4.32 -9.53 5.30
N PRO A 13 -5.40 -10.22 5.69
CA PRO A 13 -5.45 -11.00 6.94
C PRO A 13 -4.42 -12.13 7.07
N THR A 14 -3.95 -12.66 5.95
CA THR A 14 -3.01 -13.79 5.85
C THR A 14 -1.56 -13.34 5.81
N TYR A 15 -1.26 -12.20 5.18
CA TYR A 15 0.11 -11.69 4.96
C TYR A 15 0.41 -10.38 5.72
N GLY A 16 -0.56 -9.79 6.39
CA GLY A 16 -0.39 -8.54 7.14
C GLY A 16 -0.40 -7.29 6.26
N ALA A 17 0.31 -6.26 6.74
CA ALA A 17 0.34 -4.94 6.10
C ALA A 17 1.23 -4.92 4.85
N GLY A 18 0.74 -4.24 3.81
CA GLY A 18 1.45 -4.08 2.55
C GLY A 18 1.01 -2.84 1.78
N THR A 19 1.73 -2.59 0.70
CA THR A 19 1.51 -1.46 -0.19
C THR A 19 1.10 -1.96 -1.56
N LEU A 20 0.02 -1.40 -2.12
CA LEU A 20 -0.41 -1.74 -3.48
C LEU A 20 0.63 -1.25 -4.49
N VAL A 21 1.29 -2.17 -5.17
CA VAL A 21 2.24 -1.87 -6.24
C VAL A 21 1.53 -1.73 -7.57
N GLU A 22 0.47 -2.51 -7.77
CA GLU A 22 -0.27 -2.55 -9.03
C GLU A 22 -1.70 -3.03 -8.79
N VAL A 23 -2.66 -2.42 -9.48
CA VAL A 23 -4.07 -2.80 -9.42
C VAL A 23 -4.60 -2.91 -10.83
N ASN A 24 -4.81 -4.14 -11.27
CA ASN A 24 -5.46 -4.47 -12.54
C ASN A 24 -6.83 -5.10 -12.27
N GLU A 25 -7.63 -5.24 -13.32
CA GLU A 25 -8.97 -5.83 -13.23
C GLU A 25 -8.96 -7.29 -12.73
N HIS A 26 -7.94 -8.05 -13.15
CA HIS A 26 -7.81 -9.45 -12.78
C HIS A 26 -6.79 -9.70 -11.66
N HIS A 27 -5.75 -8.87 -11.57
CA HIS A 27 -4.63 -9.09 -10.65
C HIS A 27 -4.30 -7.84 -9.85
N THR A 28 -4.12 -8.03 -8.55
CA THR A 28 -3.65 -7.00 -7.62
C THR A 28 -2.30 -7.43 -7.07
N VAL A 29 -1.31 -6.55 -7.17
CA VAL A 29 0.04 -6.82 -6.71
C VAL A 29 0.33 -5.97 -5.49
N ILE A 30 0.70 -6.62 -4.39
CA ILE A 30 0.92 -5.99 -3.09
C ILE A 30 2.33 -6.36 -2.63
N ASP A 31 3.08 -5.35 -2.20
CA ASP A 31 4.37 -5.54 -1.54
C ASP A 31 4.16 -5.50 -0.03
N PHE A 32 4.20 -6.68 0.60
CA PHE A 32 4.05 -6.81 2.04
C PHE A 32 5.36 -6.53 2.75
N ASP A 33 5.30 -5.87 3.90
CA ASP A 33 6.50 -5.46 4.62
C ASP A 33 7.30 -6.67 5.15
N GLU A 34 6.61 -7.75 5.54
CA GLU A 34 7.24 -8.97 6.08
C GLU A 34 7.44 -10.08 5.04
N HIS A 35 6.58 -10.10 4.02
CA HIS A 35 6.55 -11.19 3.06
C HIS A 35 7.09 -10.79 1.69
N GLY A 36 7.17 -9.51 1.37
CA GLY A 36 7.52 -8.99 0.04
C GLY A 36 6.39 -9.09 -0.96
N ARG A 37 6.72 -8.97 -2.25
CA ARG A 37 5.76 -8.87 -3.35
C ARG A 37 4.96 -10.16 -3.57
N ARG A 38 3.62 -10.06 -3.54
CA ARG A 38 2.65 -11.10 -3.89
C ARG A 38 1.64 -10.59 -4.90
N THR A 39 1.18 -11.48 -5.76
CA THR A 39 0.11 -11.23 -6.73
C THR A 39 -1.13 -12.01 -6.32
N PHE A 40 -2.27 -11.34 -6.29
CA PHE A 40 -3.57 -11.93 -5.97
C PHE A 40 -4.55 -11.70 -7.11
N ALA A 41 -5.56 -12.55 -7.21
CA ALA A 41 -6.70 -12.29 -8.07
C ALA A 41 -7.57 -11.18 -7.46
N THR A 42 -7.78 -10.07 -8.16
CA THR A 42 -8.54 -8.89 -7.69
C THR A 42 -9.95 -9.26 -7.23
N ARG A 43 -10.55 -10.30 -7.82
CA ARG A 43 -11.88 -10.80 -7.46
C ARG A 43 -11.94 -11.60 -6.15
N LEU A 44 -10.83 -12.20 -5.73
CA LEU A 44 -10.76 -13.06 -4.54
C LEU A 44 -10.00 -12.40 -3.39
N VAL A 45 -9.26 -11.32 -3.67
CA VAL A 45 -8.44 -10.65 -2.67
C VAL A 45 -9.32 -9.84 -1.71
N THR A 46 -9.26 -10.16 -0.43
CA THR A 46 -9.88 -9.39 0.64
C THR A 46 -8.86 -8.43 1.23
N LEU A 47 -9.02 -7.14 0.94
CA LEU A 47 -8.16 -6.07 1.46
C LEU A 47 -8.91 -5.26 2.50
N GLN A 48 -8.23 -4.92 3.59
CA GLN A 48 -8.73 -4.02 4.63
C GLN A 48 -8.00 -2.68 4.51
N ALA A 49 -8.76 -1.58 4.52
CA ALA A 49 -8.19 -0.24 4.62
C ALA A 49 -7.63 -0.08 6.02
N THR A 50 -6.33 0.11 6.15
CA THR A 50 -5.74 0.48 7.42
C THR A 50 -5.54 2.00 7.45
N ASN A 51 -5.96 2.63 8.54
CA ASN A 51 -5.56 3.99 8.90
C ASN A 51 -4.35 3.96 9.85
N GLU A 52 -3.77 2.78 10.08
CA GLU A 52 -2.52 2.69 10.81
C GLU A 52 -1.45 3.32 9.92
N PRO A 53 -0.82 4.44 10.36
CA PRO A 53 0.28 5.03 9.61
C PRO A 53 1.32 3.94 9.41
N ALA A 54 1.86 3.81 8.19
CA ALA A 54 2.92 2.85 7.89
C ALA A 54 3.93 2.88 9.05
N PRO A 55 4.26 1.72 9.65
CA PRO A 55 5.04 1.69 10.88
C PRO A 55 6.26 2.55 10.63
N HIS A 56 6.44 3.55 11.50
CA HIS A 56 7.54 4.49 11.47
C HIS A 56 8.85 3.68 11.54
N LYS A 57 9.31 3.16 10.39
CA LYS A 57 10.73 2.94 10.19
C LYS A 57 11.30 4.33 10.32
N THR A 58 11.88 4.59 11.50
CA THR A 58 12.61 5.79 11.86
C THR A 58 13.09 6.52 10.60
N PRO A 59 12.67 7.78 10.34
CA PRO A 59 12.98 8.47 9.09
C PRO A 59 14.47 8.75 9.03
N THR A 60 15.27 7.75 8.65
CA THR A 60 16.65 7.94 8.27
C THR A 60 16.67 8.51 6.85
N ARG A 61 16.57 9.84 6.84
CA ARG A 61 17.06 10.81 5.86
C ARG A 61 16.55 10.76 4.41
N LYS A 62 15.81 11.85 4.13
CA LYS A 62 16.00 12.82 3.04
C LYS A 62 15.75 12.32 1.61
N ARG A 63 14.66 12.83 1.02
CA ARG A 63 14.72 13.57 -0.24
C ARG A 63 13.59 14.60 -0.31
N ALA A 64 13.99 15.85 -0.48
CA ALA A 64 13.12 17.02 -0.56
C ALA A 64 12.26 16.98 -1.83
N VAL A 65 10.98 17.29 -1.70
CA VAL A 65 10.22 18.02 -2.73
C VAL A 65 9.45 19.12 -2.02
N LYS A 66 9.96 20.34 -2.17
CA LYS A 66 9.20 21.58 -1.94
C LYS A 66 8.03 21.62 -2.92
N LYS A 67 6.81 21.79 -2.44
CA LYS A 67 5.78 22.62 -3.09
C LYS A 67 4.76 23.05 -2.03
N LYS A 68 5.03 24.19 -1.41
CA LYS A 68 4.51 25.53 -1.73
C LYS A 68 3.20 25.77 -0.97
N LYS A 69 3.35 26.27 0.26
CA LYS A 69 2.33 27.04 0.97
C LYS A 69 2.49 28.51 0.55
N GLU A 70 1.34 29.17 0.36
CA GLU A 70 1.12 30.63 0.47
C GLU A 70 1.85 31.53 -0.54
N SER A 71 1.27 32.62 -1.05
CA SER A 71 0.10 33.42 -0.68
C SER A 71 -0.58 33.98 -1.92
#